data_AF-H9B8Z6-F1
#
_entry.id   AF-H9B8Z6-F1
#
_cell.length_a   1.000
_cell.length_b   1.000
_cell.length_c   1.000
_cell.angle_alpha   90.00
_cell.angle_beta   90.00
_cell.angle_gamma   90.00
#
_symmetry.space_group_name_H-M   'P 1'
#
loop_
_entity.id
_entity.type
_entity.pdbx_description
1 polymer ?
#
loop_
_entity_poly.entity_id
_entity_poly.type
_entity_poly.pdbx_seq_one_letter_code
_entity_poly.pdbx_strand_id
1 'polypeptide(L)'
;MSPKKVGDDIAKATMAWKGLKVTVCLKVQNRQATVEVMPSASSLIIKELKEPPRDRKKVKNIKHNGNLTLQQVFQIARTMRSKSLAHEFTGTVKEILGTCASIGCTVDGKAPTAVQAEIDSGEVEVPSA
;
A
#
# COMPACT_ATOMS: atom_id res chain seq x y z
N MET A 1 22.26 13.03 -19.03
CA MET A 1 21.40 13.07 -17.83
C MET A 1 22.34 13.03 -16.63
N SER A 2 22.34 14.05 -15.77
CA SER A 2 23.24 14.05 -14.60
C SER A 2 22.69 13.07 -13.55
N PRO A 3 23.48 12.08 -13.09
CA PRO A 3 23.04 11.16 -12.04
C PRO A 3 22.56 11.86 -10.77
N LYS A 4 23.15 13.02 -10.45
CA LYS A 4 22.75 13.86 -9.31
C LYS A 4 21.33 14.40 -9.48
N LYS A 5 21.00 14.95 -10.66
CA LYS A 5 19.69 15.55 -10.91
C LYS A 5 18.56 14.51 -10.82
N VAL A 6 18.78 13.31 -11.37
CA VAL A 6 17.80 12.22 -11.27
C VAL A 6 17.66 11.75 -9.82
N GLY A 7 18.76 11.67 -9.07
CA GLY A 7 18.73 11.35 -7.64
C GLY A 7 17.92 12.37 -6.82
N ASP A 8 18.10 13.66 -7.08
CA ASP A 8 17.37 14.74 -6.41
C ASP A 8 15.87 14.71 -6.74
N ASP A 9 15.52 14.47 -8.01
CA ASP A 9 14.12 14.39 -8.44
C ASP A 9 13.42 13.15 -7.85
N ILE A 10 14.13 12.02 -7.75
CA ILE A 10 13.63 10.82 -7.04
C ILE A 10 13.46 11.11 -5.55
N ALA A 11 14.43 11.78 -4.91
CA ALA A 11 14.36 12.11 -3.49
C ALA A 11 13.16 13.02 -3.18
N LYS A 12 12.89 14.02 -4.04
CA LYS A 12 11.72 14.90 -3.92
C LYS A 12 10.41 14.14 -4.08
N ALA A 13 10.29 13.30 -5.11
CA ALA A 13 9.08 12.52 -5.36
C ALA A 13 8.80 11.46 -4.26
N THR A 14 9.83 10.95 -3.60
CA THR A 14 9.73 9.87 -2.61
C THR A 14 9.68 10.34 -1.15
N MET A 15 9.71 11.64 -0.86
CA MET A 15 9.69 12.15 0.53
C MET A 15 8.51 11.65 1.36
N ALA A 16 7.33 11.52 0.73
CA ALA A 16 6.12 11.00 1.38
C ALA A 16 6.20 9.52 1.79
N TRP A 17 7.24 8.80 1.37
CA TRP A 17 7.45 7.37 1.58
C TRP A 17 8.70 7.06 2.41
N LYS A 18 9.14 8.01 3.24
CA LYS A 18 10.36 7.90 4.03
C LYS A 18 10.33 6.64 4.92
N GLY A 19 11.39 5.83 4.82
CA GLY A 19 11.52 4.58 5.58
C GLY A 19 10.89 3.35 4.91
N LEU A 20 10.19 3.53 3.78
CA LEU A 20 9.58 2.46 2.99
C LEU A 20 10.40 2.18 1.73
N LYS A 21 10.43 0.91 1.30
CA LYS A 21 10.90 0.55 -0.05
C LYS A 21 9.74 0.78 -1.01
N VAL A 22 9.95 1.68 -1.98
CA VAL A 22 8.98 1.95 -3.05
C VAL A 22 9.68 1.84 -4.39
N THR A 23 9.01 1.24 -5.36
CA THR A 23 9.50 1.13 -6.73
C THR A 23 9.14 2.41 -7.50
N VAL A 24 10.06 2.85 -8.34
CA VAL A 24 9.93 4.08 -9.11
C VAL A 24 10.04 3.73 -10.58
N CYS A 25 9.07 4.20 -11.37
CA CYS A 25 9.12 4.13 -12.82
C CYS A 25 9.78 5.40 -13.35
N LEU A 26 10.82 5.24 -14.16
CA LEU A 26 11.50 6.34 -14.82
C LEU A 26 11.12 6.31 -16.29
N LYS A 27 10.26 7.25 -16.72
CA LYS A 27 9.98 7.46 -18.14
C LYS A 27 11.06 8.38 -18.69
N VAL A 28 11.81 7.90 -19.68
CA VAL A 28 12.87 8.66 -20.32
C VAL A 28 12.41 9.08 -21.71
N GLN A 29 12.30 10.39 -21.93
CA GLN A 29 12.04 10.98 -23.23
C GLN A 29 13.04 12.11 -23.48
N ASN A 30 13.63 12.17 -24.68
CA ASN A 30 14.56 13.24 -25.08
C ASN A 30 15.66 13.55 -24.02
N ARG A 31 16.22 12.51 -23.39
CA ARG A 31 17.24 12.59 -22.31
C ARG A 31 16.78 13.30 -21.03
N GLN A 32 15.49 13.52 -20.86
CA GLN A 32 14.85 13.96 -19.62
C GLN A 32 14.16 12.75 -18.96
N ALA A 33 14.29 12.62 -17.64
CA ALA A 33 13.62 11.58 -16.87
C ALA A 33 12.45 12.20 -16.11
N THR A 34 11.25 11.72 -16.35
CA THR A 34 10.09 11.97 -15.49
C THR A 34 9.96 10.82 -14.50
N VAL A 35 9.87 11.17 -13.22
CA VAL A 35 9.83 10.23 -12.11
C VAL A 35 8.38 9.97 -11.71
N GLU A 36 7.90 8.74 -11.85
CA GLU A 36 6.59 8.30 -11.38
C GLU A 36 6.77 7.28 -10.25
N VAL A 37 6.21 7.57 -9.08
CA VAL A 37 6.26 6.64 -7.95
C VAL A 37 5.17 5.60 -8.13
N MET A 38 5.55 4.32 -8.13
CA MET A 38 4.60 3.21 -8.24
C MET A 38 4.36 2.62 -6.83
N PRO A 39 3.29 3.03 -6.12
CA PRO A 39 3.03 2.51 -4.78
C PRO A 39 2.65 1.03 -4.84
N SER A 40 3.15 0.27 -3.87
CA SER A 40 2.71 -1.09 -3.60
C SER A 40 1.57 -1.10 -2.56
N ALA A 41 0.78 -2.17 -2.52
CA ALA A 41 -0.28 -2.34 -1.52
C ALA A 41 0.29 -2.19 -0.10
N SER A 42 1.43 -2.84 0.19
CA SER A 42 2.09 -2.76 1.48
C SER A 42 2.55 -1.35 1.84
N SER A 43 3.03 -0.57 0.87
CA SER A 43 3.41 0.83 1.09
C SER A 43 2.20 1.69 1.48
N LEU A 44 1.05 1.46 0.85
CA LEU A 44 -0.19 2.20 1.13
C LEU A 44 -0.76 1.86 2.51
N ILE A 45 -0.76 0.58 2.87
CA ILE A 45 -1.22 0.11 4.19
C ILE A 45 -0.37 0.73 5.30
N ILE A 46 0.97 0.66 5.19
CA ILE A 46 1.86 1.23 6.21
C ILE A 46 1.73 2.76 6.30
N LYS A 47 1.41 3.43 5.18
CA LYS A 47 1.15 4.87 5.17
C LYS A 47 -0.12 5.24 5.94
N GLU A 48 -1.20 4.46 5.79
CA GLU A 48 -2.45 4.67 6.52
C GLU A 48 -2.33 4.34 8.02
N LEU A 49 -1.44 3.39 8.37
CA LEU A 49 -1.13 3.07 9.76
C LEU A 49 -0.34 4.17 10.50
N LYS A 50 0.12 5.21 9.80
CA LYS A 50 0.87 6.36 10.35
C LYS A 50 2.00 5.93 11.29
N GLU A 51 2.62 4.80 11.01
CA GLU A 51 3.68 4.30 11.87
C GLU A 51 4.93 5.19 11.80
N PRO A 52 5.66 5.32 12.93
CA PRO A 52 6.85 6.15 12.96
C PRO A 52 7.90 5.67 11.96
N PRO A 53 8.72 6.58 11.40
CA PRO A 53 9.72 6.26 10.40
C PRO A 53 10.62 5.11 10.85
N ARG A 54 10.60 4.01 10.09
CA ARG A 54 11.29 2.77 10.47
C ARG A 54 12.80 2.95 10.48
N ASP A 55 13.41 2.69 11.63
CA ASP A 55 14.86 2.68 11.79
C ASP A 55 15.45 1.31 11.41
N ARG A 56 15.89 1.19 10.14
CA ARG A 56 16.25 -0.11 9.53
C ARG A 56 17.51 -0.76 10.11
N LYS A 57 18.33 0.00 10.86
CA LYS A 57 19.61 -0.49 11.40
C LYS A 57 19.46 -1.28 12.70
N LYS A 58 18.41 -1.03 13.50
CA LYS A 58 18.28 -1.59 14.85
C LYS A 58 17.46 -2.87 14.90
N VAL A 59 16.39 -2.99 14.11
CA VAL A 59 15.49 -4.16 14.20
C VAL A 59 15.09 -4.66 12.81
N LYS A 60 15.45 -5.92 12.53
CA LYS A 60 14.97 -6.67 11.36
C LYS A 60 13.60 -7.27 11.71
N ASN A 61 12.66 -7.27 10.76
CA ASN A 61 11.33 -7.91 10.88
C ASN A 61 10.46 -7.42 12.06
N ILE A 62 10.24 -6.10 12.18
CA ILE A 62 9.24 -5.56 13.10
C ILE A 62 7.86 -6.04 12.65
N LYS A 63 7.10 -6.66 13.56
CA LYS A 63 5.68 -6.97 13.35
C LYS A 63 4.87 -5.69 13.53
N HIS A 64 4.03 -5.37 12.56
CA HIS A 64 3.23 -4.17 12.54
C HIS A 64 1.89 -4.46 13.22
N ASN A 65 1.72 -4.11 14.50
CA ASN A 65 0.47 -4.26 15.24
C ASN A 65 -0.48 -3.07 14.98
N GLY A 66 -0.61 -2.68 13.72
CA GLY A 66 -1.47 -1.57 13.31
C GLY A 66 -2.91 -2.02 13.12
N ASN A 67 -3.88 -1.23 13.59
CA ASN A 67 -5.30 -1.43 13.33
C ASN A 67 -5.78 -0.46 12.24
N LEU A 68 -6.39 -0.99 11.19
CA LEU A 68 -7.03 -0.22 10.12
C LEU A 68 -8.54 -0.29 10.24
N THR A 69 -9.23 0.77 9.84
CA THR A 69 -10.69 0.75 9.67
C THR A 69 -11.06 0.19 8.30
N LEU A 70 -12.22 -0.45 8.17
CA LEU A 70 -12.73 -0.93 6.88
C LEU A 70 -12.82 0.18 5.81
N GLN A 71 -13.14 1.42 6.22
CA GLN A 71 -13.19 2.58 5.32
C GLN A 71 -11.82 2.90 4.69
N GLN A 72 -10.74 2.82 5.47
CA GLN A 72 -9.38 3.00 4.95
C GLN A 72 -9.00 1.88 3.97
N VAL A 73 -9.42 0.64 4.26
CA VAL A 73 -9.22 -0.50 3.36
C VAL A 73 -9.92 -0.27 2.02
N PHE A 74 -11.16 0.23 2.01
CA PHE A 74 -11.87 0.55 0.78
C PHE A 74 -11.20 1.67 -0.02
N GLN A 75 -10.66 2.70 0.65
CA GLN A 75 -9.94 3.78 -0.02
C GLN A 75 -8.63 3.29 -0.67
N ILE A 76 -7.89 2.41 0.01
CA ILE A 76 -6.71 1.75 -0.55
C ILE A 76 -7.13 0.87 -1.74
N ALA A 77 -8.24 0.15 -1.62
CA ALA A 77 -8.80 -0.69 -2.69
C ALA A 77 -9.16 0.10 -3.94
N ARG A 78 -9.80 1.26 -3.78
CA ARG A 78 -10.09 2.17 -4.90
C ARG A 78 -8.82 2.64 -5.59
N THR A 79 -7.80 3.02 -4.82
CA THR A 79 -6.51 3.47 -5.38
C THR A 79 -5.77 2.35 -6.10
N MET A 80 -5.87 1.11 -5.60
CA MET A 80 -5.24 -0.07 -6.19
C MET A 80 -6.07 -0.70 -7.32
N ARG A 81 -7.32 -0.28 -7.53
CA ARG A 81 -8.21 -0.84 -8.55
C ARG A 81 -7.62 -0.76 -9.96
N SER A 82 -6.87 0.29 -10.27
CA SER A 82 -6.21 0.42 -11.58
C SER A 82 -5.09 -0.61 -11.83
N LYS A 83 -4.63 -1.30 -10.78
CA LYS A 83 -3.56 -2.33 -10.85
C LYS A 83 -4.06 -3.73 -10.50
N SER A 84 -5.21 -3.84 -9.84
CA SER A 84 -5.81 -5.12 -9.48
C SER A 84 -6.37 -5.77 -10.74
N LEU A 85 -6.08 -7.07 -10.90
CA LEU A 85 -6.60 -7.90 -11.99
C LEU A 85 -7.94 -8.55 -11.62
N ALA A 86 -8.52 -8.19 -10.47
CA ALA A 86 -9.78 -8.74 -10.01
C ALA A 86 -10.96 -8.24 -10.84
N HIS A 87 -11.83 -9.16 -11.26
CA HIS A 87 -13.04 -8.84 -12.01
C HIS A 87 -13.96 -7.89 -11.23
N GLU A 88 -14.19 -8.18 -9.95
CA GLU A 88 -15.06 -7.40 -9.07
C GLU A 88 -14.27 -6.64 -7.99
N PHE A 89 -14.85 -5.55 -7.49
CA PHE A 89 -14.24 -4.74 -6.43
C PHE A 89 -14.12 -5.52 -5.10
N THR A 90 -15.04 -6.45 -4.85
CA THR A 90 -14.98 -7.45 -3.78
C THR A 90 -13.65 -8.21 -3.79
N GLY A 91 -13.16 -8.61 -4.97
CA GLY A 91 -11.87 -9.27 -5.16
C GLY A 91 -10.69 -8.36 -4.81
N THR A 92 -10.71 -7.10 -5.25
CA THR A 92 -9.64 -6.12 -4.91
C THR A 92 -9.57 -5.86 -3.40
N VAL A 93 -10.70 -5.83 -2.69
CA VAL A 93 -10.73 -5.70 -1.23
C VAL A 93 -10.11 -6.93 -0.56
N LYS A 94 -10.44 -8.15 -1.02
CA LYS A 94 -9.86 -9.39 -0.49
C LYS A 94 -8.34 -9.46 -0.67
N GLU A 95 -7.82 -9.01 -1.82
CA GLU A 95 -6.38 -8.92 -2.08
C GLU A 95 -5.66 -8.01 -1.06
N ILE A 96 -6.26 -6.87 -0.74
CA ILE A 96 -5.69 -5.93 0.23
C ILE A 96 -5.76 -6.50 1.64
N LEU A 97 -6.88 -7.14 2.02
CA LEU A 97 -6.99 -7.84 3.30
C LEU A 97 -5.94 -8.95 3.45
N GLY A 98 -5.63 -9.68 2.37
CA GLY A 98 -4.55 -10.68 2.38
C GLY A 98 -3.17 -10.05 2.58
N THR A 99 -2.96 -8.86 2.02
CA THR A 99 -1.74 -8.08 2.24
C THR A 99 -1.65 -7.58 3.69
N CYS A 100 -2.76 -7.17 4.31
CA CYS A 100 -2.83 -6.79 5.72
C CYS A 100 -2.41 -7.95 6.64
N ALA A 101 -2.85 -9.18 6.35
CA ALA A 101 -2.48 -10.37 7.11
C ALA A 101 -0.96 -10.62 7.08
N SER A 102 -0.32 -10.42 5.92
CA SER A 102 1.13 -10.61 5.75
C SER A 102 1.97 -9.57 6.51
N ILE A 103 1.43 -8.36 6.69
CA ILE A 103 2.09 -7.26 7.41
C ILE A 103 1.87 -7.40 8.93
N GLY A 104 0.77 -8.05 9.34
CA GLY A 104 0.39 -8.27 10.73
C GLY A 104 -0.67 -7.32 11.25
N CYS A 105 -1.38 -6.61 10.36
CA CYS A 105 -2.37 -5.60 10.72
C CYS A 105 -3.72 -6.23 11.04
N THR A 106 -4.45 -5.64 11.99
CA THR A 106 -5.86 -5.97 12.25
C THR A 106 -6.77 -5.01 11.50
N VAL A 107 -7.98 -5.45 11.17
CA VAL A 107 -9.02 -4.61 10.55
C VAL A 107 -10.22 -4.59 11.49
N ASP A 108 -10.56 -3.40 12.00
CA ASP A 108 -11.61 -3.19 13.01
C ASP A 108 -11.50 -4.17 14.19
N GLY A 109 -10.27 -4.41 14.65
CA GLY A 109 -9.99 -5.32 15.78
C GLY A 109 -10.12 -6.81 15.46
N LYS A 110 -10.53 -7.18 14.25
CA LYS A 110 -10.62 -8.57 13.78
C LYS A 110 -9.39 -8.96 12.95
N ALA A 111 -9.15 -10.27 12.86
CA ALA A 111 -8.15 -10.81 11.95
C ALA A 111 -8.60 -10.60 10.49
N PRO A 112 -7.69 -10.20 9.56
CA PRO A 112 -8.06 -9.97 8.16
C PRO A 112 -8.68 -11.18 7.47
N THR A 113 -8.32 -12.40 7.90
CA THR A 113 -8.90 -13.66 7.41
C THR A 113 -10.35 -13.86 7.85
N ALA A 114 -10.72 -13.39 9.05
CA ALA A 114 -12.11 -13.42 9.51
C ALA A 114 -12.96 -12.40 8.72
N VAL A 115 -12.42 -11.21 8.47
CA VAL A 115 -13.08 -10.19 7.63
C VAL A 115 -13.26 -10.67 6.20
N GLN A 116 -12.30 -11.44 5.65
CA GLN A 116 -12.48 -12.08 4.34
C GLN A 116 -13.65 -13.07 4.33
N ALA A 117 -13.79 -13.89 5.37
CA ALA A 117 -14.91 -14.82 5.50
C ALA A 117 -16.26 -14.10 5.69
N GLU A 118 -16.29 -12.97 6.40
CA GLU A 118 -17.49 -12.13 6.55
C GLU A 118 -17.90 -11.45 5.23
N ILE A 119 -16.93 -11.17 4.35
CA ILE A 119 -17.21 -10.70 2.99
C ILE A 119 -17.71 -11.84 2.10
N ASP A 120 -17.22 -13.07 2.30
CA ASP A 120 -17.71 -14.26 1.59
C ASP A 120 -19.13 -14.65 2.04
N SER A 121 -19.47 -14.46 3.31
CA SER A 121 -20.82 -14.70 3.84
C SER A 121 -21.82 -13.59 3.51
N GLY A 122 -21.34 -12.45 3.01
CA GLY A 122 -22.17 -11.29 2.66
C GLY A 122 -22.57 -10.42 3.85
N GLU A 123 -21.98 -10.62 5.04
CA GLU A 123 -22.24 -9.78 6.23
C GLU A 123 -21.62 -8.38 6.09
N VAL A 124 -20.53 -8.26 5.31
CA VAL A 124 -19.90 -6.98 5.01
C VAL A 124 -20.21 -6.59 3.58
N GLU A 125 -21.12 -5.62 3.42
CA GLU A 125 -21.40 -5.02 2.12
C GLU A 125 -20.17 -4.27 1.63
N VAL A 126 -19.62 -4.73 0.51
CA VAL A 126 -18.54 -4.04 -0.17
C VAL A 126 -19.18 -3.02 -1.13
N PRO A 127 -18.94 -1.71 -0.97
CA PRO A 127 -19.47 -0.71 -1.89
C PRO A 127 -18.98 -0.97 -3.32
N SER A 128 -19.84 -0.88 -4.33
CA SER A 128 -19.37 -0.89 -5.73
C SER A 128 -18.55 0.38 -5.98
N ALA A 129 -17.32 0.19 -6.49
CA ALA A 129 -16.33 1.21 -6.90
C ALA A 129 -16.70 2.68 -6.64
#